data_AF-A0A843ELU9-F1
#
_entry.id   AF-A0A843ELU9-F1
#
_cell.length_a   1.000
_cell.length_b   1.000
_cell.length_c   1.000
_cell.angle_alpha   90.00
_cell.angle_beta   90.00
_cell.angle_gamma   90.00
#
_symmetry.space_group_name_H-M   'P 1'
#
loop_
_entity.id
_entity.type
_entity.pdbx_description
1 polymer ?
#
loop_
_entity_poly.entity_id
_entity_poly.type
_entity_poly.pdbx_seq_one_letter_code
_entity_poly.pdbx_strand_id
1 'polypeptide(L)'
;MIYFINDHDLINDFHFKSGHSNGSIKSYQTVFNNYRNFHDMSLCELLKEAISEQENRIPENKLSIYDRIITFRNHLTENHMANTITNAISKIKTFYLYNRVYLPFIPPLNRKQIKRNDVISFEDLPTKDELRTALMFADDNLSLWILVMISSGATRVEAKSMTNEMFFKGTEMYHKRTALRMH
;
A
#
# COMPACT_ATOMS: atom_id res chain seq x y z
N MET A 1 -9.15 -5.05 -30.99
CA MET A 1 -8.34 -5.64 -29.92
C MET A 1 -7.17 -4.70 -29.69
N ILE A 2 -7.04 -4.09 -28.51
CA ILE A 2 -5.96 -3.12 -28.25
C ILE A 2 -4.71 -3.94 -27.89
N TYR A 3 -3.82 -4.13 -28.86
CA TYR A 3 -2.49 -4.65 -28.59
C TYR A 3 -1.61 -3.49 -28.17
N PHE A 4 -1.38 -3.34 -26.86
CA PHE A 4 -0.33 -2.45 -26.39
C PHE A 4 1.02 -3.01 -26.84
N ILE A 5 1.85 -2.16 -27.42
CA ILE A 5 3.16 -2.53 -27.99
C ILE A 5 4.22 -2.58 -26.89
N ASN A 6 4.05 -1.79 -25.82
CA ASN A 6 4.99 -1.69 -24.72
C ASN A 6 4.27 -1.55 -23.35
N ASP A 7 4.98 -1.92 -22.28
CA ASP A 7 4.47 -1.86 -20.91
C ASP A 7 4.14 -0.44 -20.45
N HIS A 8 4.87 0.56 -20.93
CA HIS A 8 4.70 1.95 -20.51
C HIS A 8 3.32 2.48 -20.91
N ASP A 9 2.92 2.26 -22.15
CA ASP A 9 1.63 2.71 -22.69
C ASP A 9 0.47 1.94 -22.05
N LEU A 10 0.66 0.64 -21.82
CA LEU A 10 -0.29 -0.21 -21.10
C LEU A 10 -0.52 0.28 -19.67
N ILE A 11 0.55 0.58 -18.93
CA ILE A 11 0.49 1.07 -17.56
C ILE A 11 -0.12 2.49 -17.51
N ASN A 12 0.23 3.36 -18.46
CA ASN A 12 -0.31 4.71 -18.52
C ASN A 12 -1.80 4.72 -18.86
N ASP A 13 -2.25 3.90 -19.83
CA ASP A 13 -3.67 3.78 -20.15
C ASP A 13 -4.47 3.23 -18.95
N PHE A 14 -3.92 2.21 -18.28
CA PHE A 14 -4.47 1.66 -17.04
C PHE A 14 -4.65 2.75 -15.97
N HIS A 15 -3.60 3.52 -15.68
CA HIS A 15 -3.68 4.58 -14.65
C HIS A 15 -4.60 5.74 -15.04
N PHE A 16 -4.53 6.18 -16.29
CA PHE A 16 -5.35 7.29 -16.79
C PHE A 16 -6.83 6.97 -16.72
N LYS A 17 -7.26 5.82 -17.28
CA LYS A 17 -8.69 5.45 -17.30
C LYS A 17 -9.22 5.03 -15.92
N SER A 18 -8.38 4.52 -15.03
CA SER A 18 -8.80 4.19 -13.65
C SER A 18 -8.80 5.39 -12.69
N GLY A 19 -8.31 6.57 -13.10
CA GLY A 19 -8.28 7.75 -12.23
C GLY A 19 -7.39 7.60 -11.00
N HIS A 20 -6.29 6.86 -11.12
CA HIS A 20 -5.40 6.58 -9.98
C HIS A 20 -4.65 7.82 -9.50
N SER A 21 -4.57 8.02 -8.18
CA SER A 21 -3.74 9.06 -7.57
C SER A 21 -2.24 8.76 -7.73
N ASN A 22 -1.38 9.77 -7.58
CA ASN A 22 0.08 9.59 -7.63
C ASN A 22 0.61 8.54 -6.64
N GLY A 23 0.00 8.45 -5.45
CA GLY A 23 0.34 7.42 -4.46
C GLY A 23 -0.01 6.01 -4.95
N SER A 24 -1.20 5.86 -5.55
CA SER A 24 -1.62 4.59 -6.16
C SER A 24 -0.73 4.21 -7.33
N ILE A 25 -0.39 5.14 -8.23
CA ILE A 25 0.50 4.91 -9.38
C ILE A 25 1.83 4.31 -8.92
N LYS A 26 2.51 4.94 -7.95
CA LYS A 26 3.76 4.43 -7.39
C LYS A 26 3.60 3.04 -6.78
N SER A 27 2.49 2.82 -6.08
CA SER A 27 2.19 1.55 -5.43
C SER A 27 1.90 0.40 -6.42
N TYR A 28 1.31 0.71 -7.58
CA TYR A 28 1.13 -0.22 -8.69
C TYR A 28 2.43 -0.49 -9.43
N GLN A 29 3.20 0.55 -9.76
CA GLN A 29 4.51 0.42 -10.42
C GLN A 29 5.45 -0.52 -9.65
N THR A 30 5.50 -0.39 -8.33
CA THR A 30 6.30 -1.28 -7.48
C THR A 30 5.86 -2.75 -7.62
N VAL A 31 4.55 -3.00 -7.57
CA VAL A 31 4.00 -4.36 -7.69
C VAL A 31 4.21 -4.92 -9.09
N PHE A 32 3.99 -4.13 -10.13
CA PHE A 32 4.20 -4.51 -11.52
C PHE A 32 5.67 -4.82 -11.82
N ASN A 33 6.60 -4.02 -11.32
CA ASN A 33 8.03 -4.30 -11.45
C ASN A 33 8.39 -5.62 -10.78
N ASN A 34 7.93 -5.86 -9.55
CA ASN A 34 8.21 -7.12 -8.86
C ASN A 34 7.61 -8.32 -9.59
N TYR A 35 6.39 -8.18 -10.13
CA TYR A 35 5.71 -9.24 -10.86
C TYR A 35 6.42 -9.59 -12.17
N ARG A 36 6.84 -8.58 -12.94
CA ARG A 36 7.63 -8.76 -14.17
C ARG A 36 8.97 -9.43 -13.89
N ASN A 37 9.70 -8.92 -12.90
CA ASN A 37 11.00 -9.45 -12.53
C ASN A 37 10.92 -10.91 -12.03
N PHE A 38 9.84 -11.27 -11.34
CA PHE A 38 9.64 -12.63 -10.87
C PHE A 38 9.37 -13.62 -12.02
N HIS A 39 8.62 -13.20 -13.03
CA HIS A 39 8.27 -14.05 -14.17
C HIS A 39 9.25 -13.96 -15.35
N ASP A 40 10.22 -13.05 -15.28
CA ASP A 40 11.14 -12.71 -16.38
C ASP A 40 10.40 -12.39 -17.70
N MET A 41 9.27 -11.67 -17.57
CA MET A 41 8.39 -11.31 -18.68
C MET A 41 7.89 -9.88 -18.50
N SER A 42 7.69 -9.19 -19.62
CA SER A 42 6.98 -7.90 -19.64
C SER A 42 5.51 -8.08 -19.29
N LEU A 43 4.85 -7.01 -18.83
CA LEU A 43 3.40 -7.06 -18.58
C LEU A 43 2.62 -7.31 -19.87
N CYS A 44 3.10 -6.77 -21.00
CA CYS A 44 2.55 -7.03 -22.31
C CYS A 44 2.61 -8.51 -22.69
N GLU A 45 3.71 -9.21 -22.44
CA GLU A 45 3.83 -10.65 -22.72
C GLU A 45 2.90 -11.48 -21.84
N LEU A 46 2.88 -11.19 -20.54
CA LEU A 46 1.98 -11.83 -19.58
C LEU A 46 0.50 -11.63 -19.97
N LEU A 47 0.15 -10.44 -20.44
CA LEU A 47 -1.21 -10.13 -20.90
C LEU A 47 -1.53 -10.85 -22.22
N LYS A 48 -0.60 -10.86 -23.19
CA LYS A 48 -0.77 -11.54 -24.48
C LYS A 48 -0.99 -13.03 -24.31
N GLU A 49 -0.22 -13.67 -23.43
CA GLU A 49 -0.38 -15.08 -23.08
C GLU A 49 -1.80 -15.35 -22.58
N ALA A 50 -2.26 -14.59 -21.57
CA ALA A 50 -3.58 -14.79 -20.98
C ALA A 50 -4.74 -14.54 -21.98
N ILE A 51 -4.60 -13.56 -22.87
CA ILE A 51 -5.58 -13.30 -23.95
C ILE A 51 -5.57 -14.47 -24.94
N SER A 52 -4.40 -14.96 -25.34
CA SER A 52 -4.27 -16.07 -26.29
C SER A 52 -4.89 -17.35 -25.74
N GLU A 53 -4.69 -17.68 -24.47
CA GLU A 53 -5.33 -18.83 -23.83
C GLU A 53 -6.86 -18.72 -23.83
N GLN A 54 -7.39 -17.51 -23.59
CA GLN A 54 -8.83 -17.25 -23.60
C GLN A 54 -9.42 -17.38 -25.02
N GLU A 55 -8.74 -16.88 -26.04
CA GLU A 55 -9.13 -17.02 -27.44
C GLU A 55 -9.12 -18.48 -27.90
N ASN A 56 -8.13 -19.24 -27.44
CA ASN A 56 -8.01 -20.68 -27.68
C ASN A 56 -8.95 -21.53 -26.82
N ARG A 57 -9.78 -20.91 -25.96
CA ARG A 57 -10.74 -21.57 -25.07
C ARG A 57 -10.09 -22.64 -24.19
N ILE A 58 -8.90 -22.37 -23.69
CA ILE A 58 -8.21 -23.26 -22.77
C ILE A 58 -9.07 -23.47 -21.51
N PRO A 59 -9.27 -24.73 -21.06
CA PRO A 59 -10.01 -25.02 -19.84
C PRO A 59 -9.45 -24.28 -18.61
N GLU A 60 -10.32 -23.88 -17.68
CA GLU A 60 -9.97 -23.09 -16.50
C GLU A 60 -8.81 -23.71 -15.69
N ASN A 61 -8.79 -25.03 -15.56
CA ASN A 61 -7.76 -25.78 -14.83
C ASN A 61 -6.40 -25.88 -15.54
N LYS A 62 -6.26 -25.27 -16.73
CA LYS A 62 -5.04 -25.23 -17.52
C LYS A 62 -4.56 -23.82 -17.85
N LEU A 63 -5.23 -22.79 -17.31
CA LEU A 63 -4.84 -21.40 -17.55
C LEU A 63 -3.55 -21.06 -16.80
N SER A 64 -2.52 -20.62 -17.51
CA SER A 64 -1.21 -20.26 -16.92
C SER A 64 -1.31 -19.12 -15.92
N ILE A 65 -2.29 -18.22 -16.10
CA ILE A 65 -2.54 -17.10 -15.19
C ILE A 65 -2.81 -17.55 -13.76
N TYR A 66 -3.42 -18.72 -13.57
CA TYR A 66 -3.63 -19.32 -12.25
C TYR A 66 -2.28 -19.59 -11.60
N ASP A 67 -1.43 -20.37 -12.27
CA ASP A 67 -0.12 -20.77 -11.76
C ASP A 67 0.78 -19.56 -11.52
N ARG A 68 0.75 -18.56 -12.40
CA ARG A 68 1.51 -17.33 -12.24
C ARG A 68 1.14 -16.56 -10.97
N ILE A 69 -0.16 -16.35 -10.75
CA ILE A 69 -0.63 -15.62 -9.56
C ILE A 69 -0.31 -16.42 -8.28
N ILE A 70 -0.46 -17.74 -8.30
CA ILE A 70 -0.19 -18.60 -7.14
C ILE A 70 1.30 -18.67 -6.81
N THR A 71 2.15 -18.90 -7.80
CA THR A 71 3.61 -18.95 -7.63
C THR A 71 4.15 -17.60 -7.15
N PHE A 72 3.70 -16.50 -7.74
CA PHE A 72 4.08 -15.15 -7.28
C PHE A 72 3.60 -14.89 -5.85
N ARG A 73 2.36 -15.26 -5.50
CA ARG A 73 1.85 -15.13 -4.13
C ARG A 73 2.72 -15.90 -3.14
N ASN A 74 3.10 -17.12 -3.48
CA ASN A 74 3.94 -17.96 -2.62
C ASN A 74 5.34 -17.36 -2.46
N HIS A 75 5.94 -16.84 -3.53
CA HIS A 75 7.20 -16.10 -3.45
C HIS A 75 7.10 -14.90 -2.48
N LEU A 76 6.01 -14.13 -2.54
CA LEU A 76 5.81 -13.02 -1.61
C LEU A 76 5.63 -13.46 -0.16
N THR A 77 5.11 -14.67 0.11
CA THR A 77 4.93 -15.17 1.48
C THR A 77 6.23 -15.39 2.24
N GLU A 78 7.35 -15.53 1.55
CA GLU A 78 8.67 -15.73 2.16
C GLU A 78 9.18 -14.47 2.86
N ASN A 79 8.87 -13.29 2.29
CA ASN A 79 9.53 -12.03 2.65
C ASN A 79 8.57 -10.88 3.00
N HIS A 80 7.25 -11.08 2.89
CA HIS A 80 6.28 -10.00 3.08
C HIS A 80 5.15 -10.34 4.06
N MET A 81 4.58 -9.28 4.64
CA MET A 81 3.40 -9.36 5.49
C MET A 81 2.13 -9.65 4.69
N ALA A 82 1.13 -10.24 5.38
CA ALA A 82 -0.15 -10.62 4.79
C ALA A 82 -0.85 -9.48 4.03
N ASN A 83 -0.83 -8.26 4.58
CA ASN A 83 -1.45 -7.10 3.94
C ASN A 83 -0.71 -6.69 2.66
N THR A 84 0.63 -6.72 2.67
CA THR A 84 1.46 -6.43 1.50
C THR A 84 1.19 -7.43 0.38
N ILE A 85 1.14 -8.73 0.71
CA ILE A 85 0.84 -9.80 -0.24
C ILE A 85 -0.57 -9.62 -0.80
N THR A 86 -1.56 -9.43 0.07
CA THR A 86 -2.96 -9.24 -0.35
C THR A 86 -3.09 -8.04 -1.28
N ASN A 87 -2.45 -6.92 -0.94
CA ASN A 87 -2.46 -5.72 -1.78
C ASN A 87 -1.77 -5.95 -3.13
N ALA A 88 -0.63 -6.65 -3.17
CA ALA A 88 0.06 -6.96 -4.42
C ALA A 88 -0.81 -7.84 -5.34
N ILE A 89 -1.38 -8.92 -4.80
CA ILE A 89 -2.25 -9.82 -5.56
C ILE A 89 -3.52 -9.12 -6.04
N SER A 90 -4.15 -8.29 -5.21
CA SER A 90 -5.32 -7.52 -5.62
C SER A 90 -5.01 -6.60 -6.80
N LYS A 91 -3.87 -5.91 -6.80
CA LYS A 91 -3.46 -5.05 -7.93
C LYS A 91 -3.23 -5.83 -9.22
N ILE A 92 -2.61 -7.01 -9.14
CA ILE A 92 -2.41 -7.90 -10.30
C ILE A 92 -3.75 -8.37 -10.84
N LYS A 93 -4.67 -8.80 -9.97
CA LYS A 93 -6.04 -9.17 -10.37
C LYS A 93 -6.76 -8.01 -11.05
N THR A 94 -6.71 -6.81 -10.46
CA THR A 94 -7.31 -5.60 -11.04
C THR A 94 -6.72 -5.29 -12.43
N PHE A 95 -5.41 -5.45 -12.61
CA PHE A 95 -4.77 -5.27 -13.92
C PHE A 95 -5.32 -6.22 -14.98
N TYR A 96 -5.43 -7.52 -14.70
CA TYR A 96 -5.98 -8.49 -15.65
C TYR A 96 -7.48 -8.26 -15.92
N LEU A 97 -8.27 -8.00 -14.87
CA LEU A 97 -9.70 -7.71 -15.01
C LEU A 97 -9.95 -6.45 -15.83
N TYR A 98 -9.15 -5.40 -15.63
CA TYR A 98 -9.22 -4.17 -16.43
C TYR A 98 -9.01 -4.45 -17.92
N ASN A 99 -8.06 -5.33 -18.25
CA ASN A 99 -7.79 -5.77 -19.61
C ASN A 99 -8.76 -6.86 -20.11
N ARG A 100 -9.87 -7.11 -19.38
CA ARG A 100 -10.93 -8.06 -19.73
C ARG A 100 -10.47 -9.51 -19.87
N VAL A 101 -9.40 -9.86 -19.16
CA VAL A 101 -8.94 -11.23 -19.02
C VAL A 101 -9.78 -11.91 -17.94
N TYR A 102 -10.31 -13.08 -18.27
CA TYR A 102 -10.99 -13.94 -17.31
C TYR A 102 -9.99 -14.45 -16.26
N LEU A 103 -10.37 -14.40 -14.99
CA LEU A 103 -9.57 -14.93 -13.89
C LEU A 103 -10.26 -16.17 -13.31
N PRO A 104 -9.55 -17.32 -13.23
CA PRO A 104 -10.04 -18.49 -12.52
C PRO A 104 -10.16 -18.22 -11.02
N PHE A 105 -10.83 -19.11 -10.29
CA PHE A 105 -10.88 -19.00 -8.83
C PHE A 105 -9.48 -19.08 -8.21
N ILE A 106 -8.99 -17.97 -7.66
CA ILE A 106 -7.73 -17.91 -6.91
C ILE A 106 -8.04 -18.04 -5.41
N PRO A 107 -7.62 -19.11 -4.72
CA PRO A 107 -7.83 -19.29 -3.29
C PRO A 107 -7.36 -18.08 -2.47
N PRO A 108 -8.05 -17.74 -1.36
CA PRO A 108 -7.61 -16.67 -0.49
C PRO A 108 -6.28 -17.02 0.18
N LEU A 109 -5.56 -15.97 0.58
CA LEU A 109 -4.28 -16.11 1.27
C LEU A 109 -4.48 -16.74 2.66
N ASN A 110 -3.79 -17.85 2.94
CA ASN A 110 -3.81 -18.45 4.27
C ASN A 110 -2.93 -17.66 5.24
N ARG A 111 -3.57 -16.72 5.97
CA ARG A 111 -2.89 -15.82 6.91
C ARG A 111 -2.17 -16.53 8.07
N LYS A 112 -2.49 -17.81 8.35
CA LYS A 112 -1.85 -18.57 9.43
C LYS A 112 -0.41 -19.00 9.08
N GLN A 113 -0.10 -19.11 7.79
CA GLN A 113 1.22 -19.57 7.32
C GLN A 113 2.23 -18.43 7.11
N ILE A 114 1.79 -17.18 7.26
CA ILE A 114 2.64 -16.01 7.02
C ILE A 114 3.33 -15.64 8.33
N LYS A 115 4.64 -15.37 8.25
CA LYS A 115 5.40 -14.83 9.38
C LYS A 115 4.70 -13.56 9.88
N ARG A 116 4.28 -13.59 11.14
CA ARG A 116 3.79 -12.40 11.83
C ARG A 116 5.01 -11.62 12.32
N ASN A 117 4.95 -10.30 12.28
CA ASN A 117 5.89 -9.52 13.08
C ASN A 117 5.69 -9.86 14.55
N ASP A 118 6.75 -9.70 15.33
CA ASP A 118 6.65 -9.70 16.77
C ASP A 118 5.56 -8.70 17.19
N VAL A 119 4.73 -9.12 18.14
CA VAL A 119 3.69 -8.25 18.67
C VAL A 119 4.40 -7.11 19.37
N ILE A 120 4.22 -5.88 18.89
CA ILE A 120 4.69 -4.68 19.60
C ILE A 120 4.04 -4.72 20.97
N SER A 121 4.87 -4.97 21.97
CA SER A 121 4.51 -5.06 23.37
C SER A 121 4.57 -3.67 23.99
N PHE A 122 4.08 -3.53 25.22
CA PHE A 122 4.17 -2.25 25.91
C PHE A 122 5.64 -1.89 26.20
N GLU A 123 6.46 -2.91 26.38
CA GLU A 123 7.89 -2.85 26.62
C GLU A 123 8.68 -2.33 25.40
N ASP A 124 8.10 -2.41 24.20
CA ASP A 124 8.70 -1.87 22.97
C ASP A 124 8.41 -0.37 22.77
N LEU A 125 7.58 0.25 23.64
CA LEU A 125 7.29 1.68 23.56
C LEU A 125 8.48 2.50 24.08
N PRO A 126 8.81 3.63 23.43
CA PRO A 126 9.91 4.46 23.89
C PRO A 126 9.60 5.08 25.26
N THR A 127 10.56 4.97 26.16
CA THR A 127 10.51 5.59 27.49
C THR A 127 10.66 7.10 27.40
N LYS A 128 10.30 7.79 28.50
CA LYS A 128 10.44 9.24 28.60
C LYS A 128 11.88 9.71 28.36
N ASP A 129 12.87 8.95 28.80
CA ASP A 129 14.28 9.33 28.68
C ASP A 129 14.83 9.09 27.26
N GLU A 130 14.36 8.05 26.58
CA GLU A 130 14.64 7.84 25.15
C GLU A 130 14.02 8.96 24.30
N LEU A 131 12.79 9.39 24.61
CA LEU A 131 12.15 10.52 23.93
C LEU A 131 12.90 11.84 24.16
N ARG A 132 13.37 12.10 25.39
CA ARG A 132 14.21 13.27 25.69
C ARG A 132 15.51 13.24 24.90
N THR A 133 16.14 12.06 24.83
CA THR A 133 17.37 11.87 24.05
C THR A 133 17.11 12.12 22.57
N ALA A 134 16.03 11.58 22.02
CA ALA A 134 15.63 11.82 20.63
C ALA A 134 15.42 13.30 20.33
N LEU A 135 14.79 14.05 21.24
CA LEU A 135 14.59 15.50 21.11
C LEU A 135 15.89 16.30 21.16
N MET A 136 16.94 15.82 21.84
CA MET A 136 18.24 16.50 21.86
C MET A 136 18.97 16.44 20.52
N PHE A 137 18.72 15.41 19.71
CA PHE A 137 19.35 15.21 18.40
C PHE A 137 18.45 15.61 17.22
N ALA A 138 17.16 15.80 17.46
CA ALA A 138 16.20 16.18 16.43
C ALA A 138 16.36 17.65 16.04
N ASP A 139 16.23 17.96 14.75
CA ASP A 139 16.05 19.34 14.30
C ASP A 139 14.69 19.90 14.77
N ASP A 140 14.49 21.22 14.62
CA ASP A 140 13.27 21.89 15.08
C ASP A 140 11.99 21.29 14.47
N ASN A 141 12.05 20.87 13.20
CA ASN A 141 10.90 20.28 12.51
C ASN A 141 10.57 18.90 13.07
N LEU A 142 11.56 18.04 13.22
CA LEU A 142 11.40 16.70 13.77
C LEU A 142 10.98 16.76 15.24
N SER A 143 11.54 17.70 16.01
CA SER A 143 11.15 17.96 17.39
C SER A 143 9.67 18.34 17.51
N LEU A 144 9.20 19.24 16.64
CA LEU A 144 7.79 19.61 16.56
C LEU A 144 6.91 18.40 16.25
N TRP A 145 7.29 17.57 15.26
CA TRP A 145 6.53 16.35 14.92
C TRP A 145 6.46 15.37 16.07
N ILE A 146 7.61 15.10 16.71
CA ILE A 146 7.70 14.22 17.87
C ILE A 146 6.72 14.72 18.93
N LEU A 147 6.85 15.98 19.38
CA LEU A 147 6.02 16.57 20.44
C LEU A 147 4.52 16.48 20.12
N VAL A 148 4.10 16.83 18.91
CA VAL A 148 2.69 16.74 18.49
C VAL A 148 2.18 15.30 18.59
N MET A 149 2.94 14.32 18.08
CA MET A 149 2.50 12.92 18.10
C MET A 149 2.38 12.38 19.53
N ILE A 150 3.31 12.69 20.44
CA ILE A 150 3.22 12.22 21.84
C ILE A 150 2.14 12.94 22.63
N SER A 151 1.95 14.25 22.41
CA SER A 151 0.98 15.03 23.21
C SER A 151 -0.46 14.81 22.78
N SER A 152 -0.70 14.45 21.51
CA SER A 152 -2.04 14.29 20.95
C SER A 152 -2.41 12.84 20.64
N GLY A 153 -1.45 11.92 20.60
CA GLY A 153 -1.66 10.57 20.08
C GLY A 153 -1.88 10.53 18.56
N ALA A 154 -1.62 11.63 17.85
CA ALA A 154 -1.81 11.71 16.40
C ALA A 154 -0.86 10.77 15.66
N THR A 155 -1.37 10.15 14.60
CA THR A 155 -0.54 9.46 13.62
C THR A 155 0.33 10.46 12.86
N ARG A 156 1.39 9.96 12.23
CA ARG A 156 2.26 10.78 11.37
C ARG A 156 1.49 11.52 10.26
N VAL A 157 0.44 10.91 9.72
CA VAL A 157 -0.37 11.51 8.63
C VAL A 157 -1.20 12.67 9.18
N GLU A 158 -1.88 12.45 10.30
CA GLU A 158 -2.68 13.49 10.95
C GLU A 158 -1.83 14.67 11.37
N ALA A 159 -0.69 14.39 12.02
CA ALA A 159 0.27 15.43 12.39
C ALA A 159 0.67 16.25 11.16
N LYS A 160 1.12 15.60 10.08
CA LYS A 160 1.52 16.27 8.83
C LYS A 160 0.43 17.08 8.15
N SER A 161 -0.82 16.68 8.30
CA SER A 161 -1.98 17.36 7.72
C SER A 161 -2.51 18.52 8.58
N MET A 162 -1.97 18.70 9.79
CA MET A 162 -2.43 19.73 10.72
C MET A 162 -2.15 21.14 10.16
N THR A 163 -3.19 21.95 10.07
CA THR A 163 -3.09 23.36 9.66
C THR A 163 -3.11 24.28 10.87
N ASN A 164 -2.62 25.52 10.70
CA ASN A 164 -2.73 26.56 11.74
C ASN A 164 -4.18 26.78 12.18
N GLU A 165 -5.13 26.71 11.26
CA GLU A 165 -6.56 26.85 11.57
C GLU A 165 -7.06 25.72 12.47
N MET A 166 -6.70 24.46 12.17
CA MET A 166 -7.05 23.31 13.00
C MET A 166 -6.46 23.45 14.40
N PHE A 167 -5.21 23.93 14.49
CA PHE A 167 -4.55 24.18 15.76
C PHE A 167 -5.30 25.24 16.57
N PHE A 168 -5.51 26.44 16.02
CA PHE A 168 -6.19 27.53 16.74
C PHE A 168 -7.63 27.22 17.12
N LYS A 169 -8.37 26.50 16.27
CA LYS A 169 -9.73 26.03 16.60
C LYS A 169 -9.70 24.99 17.71
N GLY A 170 -8.77 24.03 17.63
CA GLY A 170 -8.63 22.96 18.63
C GLY A 170 -8.20 23.50 20.00
N THR A 171 -7.41 24.57 20.04
CA THR A 171 -6.95 25.19 21.28
C THR A 171 -7.77 26.41 21.71
N GLU A 172 -8.85 26.75 21.00
CA GLU A 172 -9.63 27.97 21.22
C GLU A 172 -10.14 28.09 22.66
N MET A 173 -10.54 26.97 23.29
CA MET A 173 -11.01 26.91 24.68
C MET A 173 -9.94 27.32 25.70
N TYR A 174 -8.66 27.19 25.36
CA TYR A 174 -7.53 27.57 26.22
C TYR A 174 -7.03 29.00 25.95
N HIS A 175 -7.46 29.62 24.84
CA HIS A 175 -7.06 30.96 24.42
C HIS A 175 -8.15 32.01 24.59
N LYS A 176 -9.42 31.61 24.62
CA LYS A 176 -10.50 32.48 25.10
C LYS A 176 -10.28 32.68 26.59
N ARG A 177 -10.01 33.94 27.00
CA ARG A 177 -10.01 34.32 28.42
C ARG A 177 -11.36 33.89 29.01
N THR A 178 -11.38 32.77 29.71
CA THR A 178 -12.40 32.50 30.71
C THR A 178 -12.24 33.64 31.71
N ALA A 179 -13.14 34.63 31.64
CA ALA A 179 -13.40 35.47 32.79
C ALA A 179 -13.78 34.50 33.90
N LEU A 180 -12.81 34.18 34.76
CA LEU A 180 -13.02 33.52 36.03
C LEU A 180 -14.13 34.30 36.73
N ARG A 181 -15.36 33.79 36.69
CA ARG A 181 -16.38 34.18 37.65
C ARG A 181 -15.90 33.60 38.97
N MET A 182 -15.17 34.41 39.72
CA MET A 182 -14.99 34.22 41.15
C MET A 182 -16.40 34.15 41.77
N HIS A 183 -16.72 33.00 42.34
CA HIS A 183 -17.76 32.85 43.34
C HIS A 183 -17.09 32.87 44.72
#